data_AF-A0A8T5GU19-F1
#
_entry.id   AF-A0A8T5GU19-F1
#
_cell.length_a   1.000
_cell.length_b   1.000
_cell.length_c   1.000
_cell.angle_alpha   90.00
_cell.angle_beta   90.00
_cell.angle_gamma   90.00
#
_symmetry.space_group_name_H-M   'P 1'
#
loop_
_entity.id
_entity.type
_entity.pdbx_description
1 polymer ?
#
loop_
_entity_poly.entity_id
_entity_poly.type
_entity_poly.pdbx_seq_one_letter_code
_entity_poly.pdbx_strand_id
1 'polypeptide(L)'
;MQNENMNDEAVSPVIATILMVAITVVLAGVLYVWASSLAEGNTDGNLALYQFGAEDANGDTTIGTEDNLVRVTMSQGGDLNWASISVKISVNNGAPVTCDNPGATGGSCGLVEFG
;
A
#
# COMPACT_ATOMS: atom_id res chain seq x y z
N MET A 1 -56.00 -22.05 17.82
CA MET A 1 -54.65 -21.81 17.26
C MET A 1 -53.80 -21.31 18.43
N GLN A 2 -53.03 -22.19 19.04
CA GLN A 2 -52.08 -21.84 20.10
C GLN A 2 -50.76 -22.48 19.66
N ASN A 3 -49.97 -21.66 18.97
CA ASN A 3 -48.64 -22.00 18.52
C ASN A 3 -47.71 -21.46 19.62
N GLU A 4 -47.65 -22.19 20.72
CA GLU A 4 -46.78 -21.87 21.85
C GLU A 4 -45.34 -22.21 21.41
N ASN A 5 -44.48 -21.21 21.37
CA ASN A 5 -43.07 -21.31 21.03
C ASN A 5 -42.32 -22.27 21.98
N MET A 6 -42.26 -23.57 21.67
CA MET A 6 -41.45 -24.55 22.41
C MET A 6 -39.95 -24.48 22.07
N ASN A 7 -39.37 -23.28 21.97
CA ASN A 7 -37.97 -23.14 21.52
C ASN A 7 -37.08 -22.24 22.39
N ASP A 8 -37.47 -21.95 23.63
CA ASP A 8 -36.64 -21.19 24.57
C ASP A 8 -36.22 -21.97 25.84
N GLU A 9 -36.59 -23.25 26.00
CA GLU A 9 -36.31 -24.04 27.22
C GLU A 9 -35.46 -25.30 27.00
N ALA A 10 -34.63 -25.33 25.95
CA ALA A 10 -33.73 -26.48 25.69
C ALA A 10 -32.25 -26.11 25.55
N VAL A 11 -31.85 -24.88 25.88
CA VAL A 11 -30.41 -24.56 25.97
C VAL A 11 -29.96 -24.82 27.41
N SER A 12 -29.56 -26.06 27.69
CA SER A 12 -28.91 -26.40 28.95
C SER A 12 -27.68 -25.48 29.16
N PRO A 13 -27.39 -25.02 30.40
CA PRO A 13 -26.22 -24.18 30.68
C PRO A 13 -24.90 -24.74 30.13
N VAL A 14 -24.80 -26.07 30.09
CA VAL A 14 -23.65 -26.78 29.53
C VAL A 14 -23.64 -26.73 28.00
N ILE A 15 -24.80 -26.82 27.36
CA ILE A 15 -24.91 -26.75 25.90
C ILE A 15 -24.64 -25.33 25.40
N ALA A 16 -25.13 -24.31 26.13
CA ALA A 16 -24.87 -22.90 25.83
C ALA A 16 -23.37 -22.58 25.79
N THR A 17 -22.64 -23.05 26.80
CA THR A 17 -21.20 -22.79 26.93
C THR A 17 -20.40 -23.50 25.85
N ILE A 18 -20.74 -24.74 25.50
CA ILE A 18 -20.09 -25.48 24.41
C ILE A 18 -20.27 -24.75 23.07
N LEU A 19 -21.48 -24.28 22.76
CA LEU A 19 -21.76 -23.55 21.51
C LEU A 19 -20.99 -22.22 21.44
N MET A 20 -20.93 -21.49 22.55
CA MET A 20 -20.19 -20.23 22.63
C MET A 20 -18.69 -20.44 22.42
N VAL A 21 -18.10 -21.43 23.10
CA VAL A 21 -16.68 -21.76 22.95
C VAL A 21 -16.39 -22.22 21.52
N ALA A 22 -17.23 -23.08 20.94
CA ALA A 22 -17.05 -23.57 19.58
C ALA A 22 -16.97 -22.43 18.55
N ILE A 23 -17.87 -21.44 18.64
CA ILE A 23 -17.87 -20.30 17.72
C ILE A 23 -16.59 -19.45 17.90
N THR A 24 -16.16 -19.19 19.13
CA THR A 24 -14.94 -18.39 19.36
C THR A 24 -13.68 -19.06 18.84
N VAL A 25 -13.56 -20.39 18.96
CA VAL A 25 -12.44 -21.16 18.41
C VAL A 25 -12.45 -21.09 16.88
N VAL A 26 -13.63 -21.22 16.25
CA VAL A 26 -13.77 -21.11 14.79
C VAL A 26 -13.38 -19.71 14.31
N LEU A 27 -13.89 -18.65 14.94
CA LEU A 27 -13.54 -17.27 14.57
C LEU A 27 -12.05 -16.99 14.75
N ALA A 28 -11.45 -17.47 15.85
CA ALA A 28 -10.01 -17.35 16.08
C ALA A 28 -9.21 -18.10 15.00
N GLY A 29 -9.65 -19.29 14.60
CA GLY A 29 -9.02 -20.05 13.51
C GLY A 29 -9.11 -19.35 12.15
N VAL A 30 -10.28 -18.79 11.81
CA VAL A 30 -10.46 -18.03 10.56
C VAL A 30 -9.59 -16.77 10.56
N LEU A 31 -9.57 -16.02 11.67
CA LEU A 31 -8.69 -14.85 11.82
C LEU A 31 -7.21 -15.24 11.73
N TYR A 32 -6.80 -16.37 12.30
CA TYR A 32 -5.43 -16.86 12.21
C TYR A 32 -5.04 -17.20 10.78
N VAL A 33 -5.88 -17.93 10.02
CA VAL A 33 -5.59 -18.26 8.62
C VAL A 33 -5.56 -16.99 7.76
N TRP A 34 -6.46 -16.04 8.01
CA TRP A 34 -6.47 -14.77 7.27
C TRP A 34 -5.24 -13.90 7.58
N ALA A 35 -4.87 -13.79 8.86
CA ALA A 35 -3.66 -13.09 9.28
C ALA A 35 -2.39 -13.78 8.79
N SER A 36 -2.37 -15.12 8.76
CA SER A 36 -1.25 -15.91 8.23
C SER A 36 -1.15 -15.75 6.72
N SER A 37 -2.27 -15.73 5.98
CA SER A 37 -2.25 -15.44 4.55
C SER A 37 -1.77 -14.02 4.23
N LEU A 38 -2.09 -13.04 5.09
CA LEU A 38 -1.57 -11.67 4.98
C LEU A 38 -0.07 -11.59 5.32
N ALA A 39 0.38 -12.37 6.30
CA ALA A 39 1.78 -12.46 6.67
C ALA A 39 2.59 -13.22 5.61
N GLU A 40 2.19 -14.43 5.24
CA GLU A 40 2.85 -15.29 4.23
C GLU A 40 2.84 -14.66 2.84
N GLY A 41 1.74 -14.02 2.43
CA GLY A 41 1.69 -13.25 1.20
C GLY A 41 2.63 -12.04 1.16
N ASN A 42 3.32 -11.74 2.27
CA ASN A 42 4.22 -10.61 2.43
C ASN A 42 5.59 -10.98 3.06
N THR A 43 5.87 -12.26 3.31
CA THR A 43 7.12 -12.69 3.97
C THR A 43 8.15 -13.32 3.03
N ASP A 44 7.82 -13.55 1.75
CA ASP A 44 8.78 -14.07 0.75
C ASP A 44 9.69 -12.96 0.16
N GLY A 45 10.29 -12.18 1.06
CA GLY A 45 11.33 -11.19 0.74
C GLY A 45 10.91 -9.77 1.07
N ASN A 46 11.16 -9.38 2.33
CA ASN A 46 11.15 -8.00 2.84
C ASN A 46 10.00 -7.14 2.32
N LEU A 47 8.93 -6.98 3.12
CA LEU A 47 7.90 -5.95 2.93
C LEU A 47 8.55 -4.64 2.43
N ALA A 48 8.54 -4.44 1.11
CA ALA A 48 9.25 -3.36 0.46
C ALA A 48 8.28 -2.19 0.39
N LEU A 49 8.03 -1.59 1.55
CA LEU A 49 7.32 -0.33 1.63
C LEU A 49 8.25 0.74 1.08
N TYR A 50 7.99 1.13 -0.16
CA TYR A 50 8.60 2.32 -0.74
C TYR A 50 7.80 3.53 -0.31
N GLN A 51 8.41 4.38 0.51
CA GLN A 51 7.79 5.63 0.94
C GLN A 51 8.53 6.78 0.25
N PHE A 52 7.78 7.55 -0.53
CA PHE A 52 8.27 8.73 -1.24
C PHE A 52 7.62 9.99 -0.66
N GLY A 53 8.45 10.95 -0.28
CA GLY A 53 8.05 12.33 -0.05
C GLY A 53 8.46 13.18 -1.25
N ALA A 54 7.64 14.16 -1.62
CA ALA A 54 7.99 15.14 -2.63
C ALA A 54 7.87 16.55 -2.05
N GLU A 55 8.88 17.37 -2.28
CA GLU A 55 8.91 18.78 -1.92
C GLU A 55 9.30 19.62 -3.15
N ASP A 56 8.90 20.89 -3.14
CA ASP A 56 9.38 21.84 -4.14
C ASP A 56 10.91 21.93 -4.06
N ALA A 57 11.60 21.92 -5.20
CA ALA A 57 13.05 21.98 -5.21
C ALA A 57 13.61 23.37 -4.79
N ASN A 58 12.73 24.33 -4.52
CA ASN A 58 13.00 25.60 -3.87
C ASN A 58 13.92 26.53 -4.67
N GLY A 59 14.01 26.30 -5.99
CA GLY A 59 14.76 27.10 -6.96
C GLY A 59 13.84 27.97 -7.81
N ASP A 60 14.38 29.06 -8.35
CA ASP A 60 13.65 29.87 -9.32
C ASP A 60 13.42 29.06 -10.61
N THR A 61 12.18 29.00 -11.08
CA THR A 61 11.86 28.45 -12.40
C THR A 61 12.17 29.50 -13.48
N THR A 62 12.90 29.10 -14.50
CA THR A 62 13.23 29.90 -15.67
C THR A 62 12.43 29.41 -16.88
N ILE A 63 12.67 30.01 -18.05
CA ILE A 63 12.16 29.51 -19.34
C ILE A 63 13.05 28.39 -19.91
N GLY A 64 14.13 28.03 -19.20
CA GLY A 64 15.05 26.96 -19.58
C GLY A 64 14.53 25.58 -19.17
N THR A 65 15.36 24.56 -19.40
CA THR A 65 15.07 23.15 -19.07
C THR A 65 15.94 22.61 -17.95
N GLU A 66 16.75 23.48 -17.32
CA GLU A 66 17.76 23.10 -16.32
C GLU A 66 17.28 23.34 -14.88
N ASP A 67 16.03 23.76 -14.72
CA ASP A 67 15.48 24.06 -13.41
C ASP A 67 15.19 22.79 -12.62
N ASN A 68 15.56 22.80 -11.35
CA ASN A 68 15.08 21.79 -10.42
C ASN A 68 13.63 22.14 -10.06
N LEU A 69 12.70 21.24 -10.38
CA LEU A 69 11.27 21.46 -10.17
C LEU A 69 10.80 20.86 -8.84
N VAL A 70 11.05 19.57 -8.64
CA VAL A 70 10.57 18.80 -7.48
C VAL A 70 11.69 17.91 -6.98
N ARG A 71 11.91 17.91 -5.67
CA ARG A 71 12.77 16.94 -5.02
C ARG A 71 11.91 15.79 -4.48
N VAL A 72 12.26 14.58 -4.88
CA VAL A 72 11.63 13.36 -4.37
C VAL A 72 12.63 12.64 -3.47
N THR A 73 12.24 12.41 -2.21
CA THR A 73 13.05 11.72 -1.20
C THR A 73 12.39 10.39 -0.88
N MET A 74 13.13 9.30 -1.02
CA MET A 74 12.70 7.98 -0.57
C MET A 74 13.07 7.80 0.91
N SER A 75 12.08 7.79 1.80
CA SER A 75 12.30 7.66 3.26
C SER A 75 12.29 6.20 3.74
N GLN A 76 11.80 5.28 2.90
CA GLN A 76 11.78 3.84 3.16
C GLN A 76 11.84 3.09 1.84
N GLY A 77 12.58 1.98 1.79
CA GLY A 77 12.76 1.16 0.60
C GLY A 77 14.18 0.61 0.45
N GLY A 78 14.43 -0.10 -0.65
CA GLY A 78 15.77 -0.52 -1.09
C GLY A 78 16.15 0.16 -2.41
N ASP A 79 17.30 -0.20 -2.97
CA ASP A 79 17.79 0.38 -4.23
C ASP A 79 16.76 0.22 -5.35
N LEU A 80 16.54 1.31 -6.09
CA LEU A 80 15.59 1.37 -7.18
C LEU A 80 16.20 0.79 -8.46
N ASN A 81 15.53 -0.19 -9.06
CA ASN A 81 15.87 -0.63 -10.42
C ASN A 81 15.23 0.32 -11.44
N TRP A 82 15.97 1.35 -11.85
CA TRP A 82 15.53 2.35 -12.81
C TRP A 82 15.11 1.79 -14.17
N ALA A 83 15.52 0.59 -14.58
CA ALA A 83 15.02 -0.02 -15.81
C ALA A 83 13.53 -0.42 -15.73
N SER A 84 12.99 -0.54 -14.51
CA SER A 84 11.61 -0.96 -14.24
C SER A 84 10.69 0.17 -13.75
N ILE A 85 11.25 1.36 -13.54
CA ILE A 85 10.54 2.52 -12.97
C ILE A 85 10.25 3.53 -14.07
N SER A 86 9.05 4.11 -14.04
CA SER A 86 8.64 5.22 -14.90
C SER A 86 8.02 6.31 -14.05
N VAL A 87 8.60 7.50 -14.09
CA VAL A 87 8.07 8.69 -13.41
C VAL A 87 7.32 9.54 -14.43
N LYS A 88 6.12 9.98 -14.07
CA LYS A 88 5.31 10.88 -14.89
C LYS A 88 4.90 12.11 -14.10
N ILE A 89 5.06 13.28 -14.70
CA ILE A 89 4.71 14.56 -14.11
C ILE A 89 3.57 15.18 -14.91
N SER A 90 2.60 15.75 -14.21
CA SER A 90 1.52 16.53 -14.81
C SER A 90 1.55 17.93 -14.20
N VAL A 91 1.59 18.94 -15.06
CA VAL A 91 1.55 20.36 -14.67
C VAL A 91 0.16 20.90 -15.02
N ASN A 92 -0.47 21.64 -14.10
CA ASN A 92 -1.79 22.26 -14.30
C ASN A 92 -2.88 21.28 -14.79
N ASN A 93 -2.84 20.03 -14.32
CA ASN A 93 -3.78 18.96 -14.72
C ASN A 93 -3.77 18.67 -16.25
N GLY A 94 -2.64 18.95 -16.92
CA GLY A 94 -2.41 18.63 -18.32
C GLY A 94 -2.12 17.14 -18.56
N ALA A 95 -1.83 16.80 -19.81
CA ALA A 95 -1.40 15.44 -20.15
C ALA A 95 -0.08 15.13 -19.44
N PRO A 96 0.03 13.98 -18.74
CA PRO A 96 1.25 13.64 -18.02
C PRO A 96 2.39 13.37 -19.00
N VAL A 97 3.55 13.95 -18.71
CA VAL A 97 4.79 13.72 -19.45
C VAL A 97 5.64 12.72 -18.68
N THR A 98 6.26 11.79 -19.40
CA THR A 98 7.17 10.80 -18.80
C THR A 98 8.56 11.41 -18.71
N CYS A 99 9.16 11.36 -17.52
CA CYS A 99 10.53 11.81 -17.33
C CYS A 99 11.52 10.71 -17.66
N ASP A 100 12.65 11.12 -18.19
CA ASP A 100 13.79 10.26 -18.45
C ASP A 100 14.36 9.76 -17.13
N ASN A 101 14.68 8.47 -17.08
CA ASN A 101 15.40 7.90 -15.93
C ASN A 101 16.85 8.43 -15.88
N PRO A 102 17.52 8.34 -14.72
CA PRO A 102 18.88 8.84 -14.58
C PRO A 102 19.83 8.31 -15.66
N GLY A 103 20.54 9.21 -16.34
CA GLY A 103 21.47 8.88 -17.43
C GLY A 103 20.84 8.73 -18.82
N ALA A 104 19.51 8.77 -18.94
CA ALA A 104 18.82 8.88 -20.22
C ALA A 104 18.63 10.37 -20.60
N THR A 105 18.56 10.64 -21.91
CA THR A 105 18.42 12.00 -22.45
C THR A 105 17.43 12.04 -23.60
N GLY A 106 16.63 13.10 -23.69
CA GLY A 106 15.77 13.40 -24.85
C GLY A 106 14.30 13.67 -24.52
N GLY A 107 13.88 13.45 -23.28
CA GLY A 107 12.54 13.74 -22.76
C GLY A 107 12.40 15.19 -22.26
N SER A 108 11.15 15.61 -22.00
CA SER A 108 10.85 16.97 -21.53
C SER A 108 11.18 17.21 -20.04
N CYS A 109 11.46 16.14 -19.29
CA CYS A 109 11.96 16.19 -17.93
C CYS A 109 12.93 15.03 -17.72
N GLY A 110 13.94 15.23 -16.88
CA GLY A 110 14.93 14.22 -16.53
C GLY A 110 15.01 14.04 -15.01
N LEU A 111 15.11 12.79 -14.57
CA LEU A 111 15.40 12.46 -13.19
C LEU A 111 16.91 12.52 -12.98
N VAL A 112 17.33 13.28 -11.97
CA VAL A 112 18.72 13.36 -11.54
C VAL A 112 18.80 12.78 -10.13
N GLU A 113 19.67 11.80 -9.93
CA GLU A 113 19.96 11.30 -8.59
C GLU A 113 20.70 12.38 -7.80
N PHE A 114 20.20 12.68 -6.61
CA PHE A 114 20.82 13.62 -5.68
C PHE A 114 21.31 12.83 -4.47
N GLY A 115 22.60 12.52 -4.44
CA GLY A 115 23.25 11.70 -3.42
C GLY A 115 24.61 11.20 -3.86
#